data_AF-A0A351CB25-F1
#
_entry.id   AF-A0A351CB25-F1
#
_cell.length_a   1.000
_cell.length_b   1.000
_cell.length_c   1.000
_cell.angle_alpha   90.00
_cell.angle_beta   90.00
_cell.angle_gamma   90.00
#
_symmetry.space_group_name_H-M   'P 1'
#
loop_
_entity.id
_entity.type
_entity.pdbx_description
1 polymer ?
#
loop_
_entity_poly.entity_id
_entity_poly.type
_entity_poly.pdbx_seq_one_letter_code
_entity_poly.pdbx_strand_id
1 'polypeptide(L)' 'FMVAFRNAKVNVNIAYPEWARLDAETRGLPMMIRSSVHYYNTPKEVARFCRIVSDVIDG' A
#
# COMPACT_ATOMS: atom_id res chain seq x y z
N PHE A 1 2.43 -3.07 -11.11
CA PHE A 1 2.39 -2.63 -9.70
C PHE A 1 2.95 -3.64 -8.70
N MET A 2 2.32 -4.81 -8.44
CA MET A 2 2.80 -5.73 -7.38
C MET A 2 4.25 -6.25 -7.54
N VAL A 3 4.69 -6.49 -8.79
CA VAL A 3 6.06 -6.94 -9.07
C VAL A 3 7.11 -5.96 -8.57
N ALA A 4 6.86 -4.64 -8.66
CA ALA A 4 7.77 -3.61 -8.18
C ALA A 4 7.96 -3.70 -6.65
N PHE A 5 6.86 -3.83 -5.90
CA PHE A 5 6.91 -3.99 -4.44
C PHE A 5 7.61 -5.29 -4.03
N ARG A 6 7.36 -6.39 -4.76
CA ARG A 6 8.05 -7.68 -4.53
C ARG A 6 9.57 -7.54 -4.73
N ASN A 7 10.01 -6.92 -5.82
CA ASN A 7 11.43 -6.69 -6.11
C ASN A 7 12.08 -5.80 -5.04
N ALA A 8 11.31 -4.83 -4.53
CA ALA A 8 11.72 -3.99 -3.41
C ALA A 8 11.58 -4.68 -2.04
N LYS A 9 11.22 -5.97 -1.96
CA LYS A 9 11.03 -6.71 -0.71
C LYS A 9 10.06 -6.02 0.26
N VAL A 10 8.97 -5.47 -0.28
CA VAL A 10 7.88 -4.86 0.48
C VAL A 10 6.65 -5.76 0.40
N ASN A 11 6.12 -6.14 1.56
CA ASN A 11 4.88 -6.89 1.63
C ASN A 11 3.69 -5.94 1.43
N VAL A 12 2.84 -6.31 0.47
CA VAL A 12 1.59 -5.63 0.17
C VAL A 12 0.49 -6.68 -0.09
N ASN A 13 -0.76 -6.30 0.10
CA ASN A 13 -1.92 -7.06 -0.31
C ASN A 13 -2.90 -6.18 -1.10
N ILE A 14 -3.87 -6.83 -1.76
CA ILE A 14 -5.06 -6.13 -2.26
C ILE A 14 -5.98 -5.89 -1.07
N ALA A 15 -6.39 -4.66 -0.86
CA ALA A 15 -7.49 -4.31 0.02
C ALA A 15 -8.75 -4.15 -0.82
N TYR A 16 -9.69 -5.07 -0.65
CA TYR A 16 -10.97 -5.03 -1.32
C TYR A 16 -11.95 -4.12 -0.55
N PRO A 17 -12.84 -3.37 -1.22
CA PRO A 17 -13.78 -2.48 -0.56
C PRO A 17 -14.64 -3.17 0.52
N GLU A 18 -15.06 -4.42 0.27
CA GLU A 18 -15.89 -5.19 1.19
C GLU A 18 -15.21 -5.50 2.53
N TRP A 19 -13.88 -5.42 2.62
CA TRP A 19 -13.14 -5.66 3.86
C TRP A 19 -13.16 -4.45 4.81
N ALA A 20 -13.36 -3.25 4.26
CA ALA A 20 -13.43 -1.99 5.00
C ALA A 20 -14.71 -1.23 4.60
N ARG A 21 -15.82 -1.96 4.48
CA ARG A 21 -17.03 -1.56 3.77
C ARG A 21 -17.56 -0.18 4.15
N LEU A 22 -17.61 0.12 5.45
CA LEU A 22 -18.08 1.42 5.96
C LEU A 22 -17.21 2.60 5.52
N ASP A 23 -15.89 2.44 5.40
CA ASP A 23 -15.00 3.51 4.93
C ASP A 23 -14.87 3.51 3.40
N ALA A 24 -14.58 2.34 2.83
CA ALA A 24 -14.27 2.19 1.42
C ALA A 24 -15.48 2.44 0.52
N GLU A 25 -16.66 1.89 0.83
CA GLU A 25 -17.86 2.13 0.01
C GLU A 25 -18.36 3.57 0.16
N THR A 26 -18.37 4.11 1.39
CA THR A 26 -18.78 5.51 1.65
C THR A 26 -17.91 6.50 0.88
N ARG A 27 -16.62 6.20 0.71
CA ARG A 27 -15.66 7.03 -0.03
C ARG A 27 -15.56 6.68 -1.51
N GLY A 28 -16.29 5.68 -1.99
CA GLY A 28 -16.19 5.18 -3.37
C GLY A 28 -14.78 4.69 -3.73
N LEU A 29 -14.02 4.15 -2.77
CA LEU A 29 -12.67 3.66 -3.03
C LEU A 29 -12.71 2.38 -3.87
N PRO A 30 -11.88 2.27 -4.93
CA PRO A 30 -11.75 1.04 -5.70
C PRO A 30 -10.94 0.00 -4.90
N MET A 31 -10.63 -1.14 -5.53
CA MET A 31 -9.59 -2.03 -5.01
C MET A 31 -8.26 -1.27 -4.88
N MET A 32 -7.66 -1.34 -3.69
CA MET A 32 -6.42 -0.63 -3.37
C MET A 32 -5.27 -1.62 -3.15
N ILE A 33 -4.04 -1.18 -3.40
CA ILE A 33 -2.85 -1.86 -2.87
C ILE A 33 -2.58 -1.29 -1.49
N ARG A 34 -2.50 -2.15 -0.47
CA ARG A 34 -2.22 -1.75 0.90
C ARG A 34 -0.96 -2.44 1.41
N SER A 35 -0.06 -1.68 2.03
CA SER A 35 0.96 -2.26 2.90
C SER A 35 0.43 -2.29 4.33
N SER A 36 0.60 -3.41 5.02
CA SER A 36 0.26 -3.52 6.44
C SER A 36 1.37 -2.85 7.25
N VAL A 37 1.33 -1.53 7.34
CA VAL A 37 2.22 -0.78 8.23
C VAL A 37 1.75 -1.00 9.66
N HIS A 38 2.66 -1.49 10.50
CA HIS A 38 2.40 -1.76 11.91
C HIS A 38 3.26 -0.84 12.79
N TYR A 39 2.93 -0.74 14.08
CA TYR A 39 3.67 0.11 15.02
C TYR A 39 5.15 -0.28 15.18
N TYR A 40 5.53 -1.50 14.75
CA TYR A 40 6.91 -1.96 14.71
C TYR A 40 7.73 -1.35 13.56
N ASN A 41 7.08 -0.72 12.57
CA ASN A 41 7.80 -0.12 11.46
C ASN A 41 8.57 1.12 11.90
N THR A 42 9.81 1.23 11.43
CA THR A 42 10.62 2.42 11.68
C THR A 42 10.26 3.55 10.70
N PRO A 43 10.48 4.82 11.06
CA PRO A 43 10.31 5.93 10.12
C PRO A 43 11.13 5.77 8.83
N LYS A 44 12.30 5.13 8.90
CA LYS A 44 13.15 4.84 7.72
C LYS A 44 12.48 3.84 6.77
N GLU A 45 11.82 2.82 7.29
CA GLU A 45 11.07 1.85 6.49
C GLU A 45 9.86 2.50 5.81
N VAL A 46 9.12 3.34 6.54
CA VAL A 46 8.00 4.10 5.98
C VAL A 46 8.48 5.04 4.88
N ALA A 47 9.56 5.80 5.11
CA ALA A 47 10.13 6.69 4.09
C ALA A 47 10.62 5.92 2.86
N ARG A 48 11.18 4.71 3.04
CA ARG A 48 11.55 3.83 1.93
C ARG A 48 10.32 3.38 1.14
N PHE A 49 9.23 3.02 1.82
CA PHE A 49 7.98 2.65 1.16
C PHE A 49 7.41 3.81 0.33
N CYS A 50 7.37 5.03 0.87
CA CYS A 50 6.91 6.21 0.14
C CYS A 50 7.72 6.47 -1.13
N ARG A 51 9.05 6.33 -1.08
CA ARG A 51 9.90 6.45 -2.28
C ARG A 51 9.54 5.43 -3.35
N ILE A 52 9.40 4.16 -2.97
CA ILE A 52 9.00 3.10 -3.91
C ILE A 52 7.63 3.39 -4.54
N VAL A 53 6.68 3.92 -3.76
CA VAL A 53 5.37 4.34 -4.30
C VAL A 53 5.53 5.46 -5.31
N SER A 54 6.34 6.49 -5.03
CA SER A 54 6.62 7.57 -5.99
C SER A 54 7.23 7.03 -7.27
N ASP A 55 8.30 6.22 -7.17
CA ASP A 55 8.99 5.64 -8.33
C ASP A 55 8.06 4.81 -9.21
N VAL A 56 7.06 4.15 -8.61
CA VAL A 56 6.07 3.32 -9.31
C VAL A 56 4.95 4.15 -9.96
N ILE A 57 4.65 5.34 -9.44
CA ILE A 57 3.64 6.25 -9.98
C ILE A 57 4.24 7.15 -11.07
N ASP A 58 5.47 7.61 -10.85
CA ASP A 58 6.15 8.60 -11.69
C ASP A 58 6.93 7.96 -12.86
N GLY A 59 7.20 6.65 -12.78
CA GLY A 59 7.84 5.86 -13.84
C GLY A 59 6.86 5.28 -14.87
#